data_AF-A0A3D1TT75-F1
#
_entry.id   AF-A0A3D1TT75-F1
#
_cell.length_a   1.000
_cell.length_b   1.000
_cell.length_c   1.000
_cell.angle_alpha   90.00
_cell.angle_beta   90.00
_cell.angle_gamma   90.00
#
_symmetry.space_group_name_H-M   'P 1'
#
loop_
_entity.id
_entity.type
_entity.pdbx_description
1 polymer ?
#
loop_
_entity_poly.entity_id
_entity_poly.type
_entity_poly.pdbx_seq_one_letter_code
_entity_poly.pdbx_strand_id
1 'polypeptide(L)'
;RLPCFKLGLRMGDPRFLKRFARAVRFGSYLRIVEEGQVRAGDAVDVIHRPAHGVSVALMGRSRLEDPSLGNQLLAAPEIPDRWRRRLENEVLSHHDLRTRGSS
;
A
#
# COMPACT_ATOMS: atom_id res chain seq x y z
N ARG A 1 -4.31 1.92 3.19
CA ARG A 1 -5.22 3.06 2.89
C ARG A 1 -4.46 4.10 2.08
N LEU A 2 -5.00 4.58 0.96
CA LEU A 2 -4.38 5.69 0.20
C LEU A 2 -5.15 6.99 0.45
N PRO A 3 -4.46 8.15 0.53
CA PRO A 3 -5.11 9.45 0.66
C PRO A 3 -5.91 9.78 -0.62
N CYS A 4 -7.01 10.50 -0.46
CA CYS A 4 -7.79 11.06 -1.56
C CYS A 4 -7.89 12.58 -1.41
N PHE A 5 -8.38 13.28 -2.43
CA PHE A 5 -8.44 14.75 -2.44
C PHE A 5 -9.22 15.34 -1.25
N LYS A 6 -10.20 14.61 -0.70
CA LYS A 6 -10.97 15.03 0.49
C LYS A 6 -10.10 15.26 1.72
N LEU A 7 -8.95 14.59 1.81
CA LEU A 7 -7.99 14.85 2.89
C LEU A 7 -7.41 16.27 2.78
N GLY A 8 -7.11 16.75 1.57
CA GLY A 8 -6.64 18.12 1.35
C GLY A 8 -7.71 19.15 1.72
N LEU A 9 -8.97 18.90 1.33
CA LEU A 9 -10.11 19.75 1.71
C LEU A 9 -10.27 19.82 3.23
N ARG A 10 -10.22 18.68 3.93
CA ARG A 10 -10.34 18.62 5.40
C ARG A 10 -9.21 19.39 6.10
N MET A 11 -8.02 19.39 5.53
CA MET A 11 -6.85 20.08 6.09
C MET A 11 -6.74 21.54 5.63
N GLY A 12 -7.68 22.04 4.81
CA GLY A 12 -7.65 23.40 4.27
C GLY A 12 -6.46 23.69 3.36
N ASP A 13 -5.83 22.67 2.80
CA ASP A 13 -4.59 22.82 2.03
C ASP A 13 -4.51 21.87 0.82
N PRO A 14 -4.53 22.41 -0.42
CA PRO A 14 -4.47 21.60 -1.64
C PRO A 14 -3.14 20.84 -1.82
N ARG A 15 -2.06 21.30 -1.18
CA ARG A 15 -0.73 20.65 -1.20
C ARG A 15 -0.57 19.61 -0.09
N PHE A 16 -1.57 19.43 0.78
CA PHE A 16 -1.50 18.50 1.90
C PHE A 16 -1.24 17.06 1.45
N LEU A 17 -1.85 16.61 0.35
CA LEU A 17 -1.65 15.25 -0.17
C LEU A 17 -0.18 14.98 -0.51
N LYS A 18 0.52 15.96 -1.11
CA LYS A 18 1.95 15.84 -1.44
C LYS A 18 2.80 15.74 -0.18
N ARG A 19 2.48 16.51 0.87
CA ARG A 19 3.16 16.39 2.17
C ARG A 19 2.87 15.06 2.85
N PHE A 20 1.62 14.60 2.81
CA PHE A 20 1.22 13.33 3.38
C PHE A 20 1.93 12.15 2.71
N ALA A 21 2.02 12.17 1.37
CA ALA A 21 2.74 11.15 0.61
C ALA A 21 4.21 11.07 1.04
N ARG A 22 4.90 12.22 1.08
CA ARG A 22 6.30 12.34 1.52
C ARG A 22 6.55 11.90 2.96
N ALA A 23 5.58 12.05 3.85
CA ALA A 23 5.70 11.60 5.24
C ALA A 23 5.66 10.07 5.36
N VAL A 24 5.08 9.36 4.37
CA VAL A 24 4.96 7.89 4.34
C VAL A 24 4.22 7.30 5.57
N ARG A 25 3.37 8.10 6.23
CA ARG A 25 2.60 7.71 7.42
C ARG A 25 1.19 7.23 7.07
N PHE A 26 1.11 6.22 6.20
CA PHE A 26 -0.17 5.67 5.77
C PHE A 26 -0.76 4.75 6.84
N GLY A 27 -2.08 4.81 7.00
CA GLY A 27 -2.83 3.81 7.76
C GLY A 27 -3.13 2.55 6.92
N SER A 28 -3.60 1.50 7.59
CA SER A 28 -4.13 0.29 6.94
C SER A 28 -5.59 0.05 7.28
N TYR A 29 -6.20 -0.88 6.56
CA TYR A 29 -7.44 -1.52 7.00
C TYR A 29 -7.10 -2.94 7.46
N LEU A 30 -7.83 -3.43 8.45
CA LEU A 30 -7.75 -4.80 8.91
C LEU A 30 -8.98 -5.55 8.41
N ARG A 31 -8.84 -6.84 8.15
CA ARG A 31 -9.94 -7.76 7.89
C ARG A 31 -10.27 -8.49 9.18
N ILE A 32 -11.55 -8.66 9.48
CA ILE A 32 -12.00 -9.51 10.58
C ILE A 32 -11.73 -10.96 10.20
N VAL A 33 -10.88 -11.64 10.96
CA VAL A 33 -10.60 -13.08 10.80
C VAL A 33 -11.49 -13.92 11.71
N GLU A 34 -11.87 -13.37 12.86
CA GLU A 34 -12.76 -13.95 13.85
C GLU A 34 -13.56 -12.81 14.48
N GLU A 35 -14.87 -12.99 14.64
CA GLU A 35 -15.76 -12.00 15.25
C GLU A 35 -15.60 -12.01 16.78
N GLY A 36 -15.78 -10.85 17.40
CA GLY A 36 -15.66 -10.71 18.86
C GLY A 36 -15.99 -9.31 19.34
N GLN A 37 -15.81 -9.08 20.64
CA GLN A 37 -15.99 -7.77 21.26
C GLN A 37 -14.65 -7.06 21.41
N VAL A 38 -14.62 -5.77 21.10
CA VAL A 38 -13.47 -4.87 21.30
C VAL A 38 -13.94 -3.60 21.98
N ARG A 39 -13.09 -3.03 22.85
CA ARG A 39 -13.35 -1.82 23.61
C ARG A 39 -12.16 -0.86 23.53
N ALA A 40 -12.43 0.42 23.79
CA ALA A 40 -11.37 1.41 23.88
C ALA A 40 -10.44 1.07 25.07
N GLY A 41 -9.14 1.03 24.82
CA GLY A 41 -8.13 0.68 25.82
C GLY A 41 -7.65 -0.78 25.74
N ASP A 42 -8.29 -1.64 24.94
CA ASP A 42 -7.81 -2.99 24.72
C ASP A 42 -6.41 -2.97 24.08
N ALA A 43 -5.54 -3.88 24.52
CA ALA A 43 -4.20 -4.04 23.97
C ALA A 43 -4.25 -4.60 22.55
N VAL A 44 -3.24 -4.26 21.74
CA VAL A 44 -3.04 -4.81 20.41
C VAL A 44 -1.73 -5.58 20.40
N ASP A 45 -1.81 -6.90 20.36
CA ASP A 45 -0.65 -7.77 20.34
C ASP A 45 -0.30 -8.22 18.92
N VAL A 46 0.99 -8.19 18.60
CA VAL A 46 1.50 -8.74 17.33
C VAL A 46 1.78 -10.23 17.53
N ILE A 47 0.79 -11.06 17.23
CA ILE A 47 0.90 -12.53 17.36
C ILE A 47 1.66 -13.20 16.21
N HIS A 48 1.75 -12.52 15.06
CA HIS A 48 2.45 -13.02 13.89
C HIS A 48 3.07 -11.88 13.10
N ARG A 49 4.31 -12.07 12.63
CA ARG A 49 5.01 -11.15 11.72
C ARG A 49 5.64 -11.97 10.58
N PRO A 50 5.18 -11.81 9.33
CA PRO A 50 5.72 -12.55 8.19
C PRO A 50 7.12 -12.05 7.80
N ALA A 51 7.92 -12.93 7.18
CA ALA A 51 9.34 -12.68 6.87
C ALA A 51 9.57 -11.79 5.62
N HIS A 52 8.54 -11.58 4.78
CA HIS A 52 8.66 -10.97 3.46
C HIS A 52 9.03 -9.46 3.46
N GLY A 53 9.08 -8.79 4.61
CA GLY A 53 9.47 -7.37 4.72
C GLY A 53 8.50 -6.33 4.11
N VAL A 54 7.49 -6.76 3.34
CA VAL A 54 6.42 -5.88 2.82
C VAL A 54 5.76 -5.08 3.96
N SER A 55 5.66 -3.77 3.74
CA SER A 55 5.09 -2.82 4.71
C SER A 55 4.07 -1.89 4.07
N VAL A 56 3.24 -1.27 4.91
CA VAL A 56 2.29 -0.23 4.48
C VAL A 56 3.00 0.96 3.84
N ALA A 57 4.22 1.27 4.31
CA ALA A 57 5.08 2.31 3.74
C ALA A 57 5.51 1.97 2.30
N LEU A 58 5.93 0.73 2.05
CA LEU A 58 6.29 0.25 0.71
C LEU A 58 5.09 0.35 -0.24
N MET A 59 3.90 -0.03 0.21
CA MET A 59 2.67 0.13 -0.57
C MET A 59 2.42 1.61 -0.89
N GLY A 60 2.54 2.50 0.09
CA GLY A 60 2.36 3.94 -0.12
C GLY A 60 3.32 4.52 -1.17
N ARG A 61 4.62 4.23 -1.04
CA ARG A 61 5.66 4.66 -1.99
C ARG A 61 5.42 4.10 -3.39
N SER A 62 5.11 2.81 -3.48
CA SER A 62 4.81 2.17 -4.76
C SER A 62 3.66 2.86 -5.51
N ARG A 63 2.67 3.35 -4.77
CA ARG A 63 1.45 3.90 -5.38
C ARG A 63 1.53 5.40 -5.67
N LEU A 64 2.30 6.16 -4.89
CA LEU A 64 2.32 7.62 -5.00
C LEU A 64 3.63 8.19 -5.55
N GLU A 65 4.70 7.40 -5.57
CA GLU A 65 6.05 7.88 -5.91
C GLU A 65 6.68 7.04 -7.02
N ASP A 66 6.80 5.72 -6.81
CA ASP A 66 7.55 4.85 -7.71
C ASP A 66 6.80 3.52 -7.99
N PRO A 67 6.06 3.42 -9.11
CA PRO A 67 5.35 2.20 -9.50
C PRO A 67 6.23 0.96 -9.61
N SER A 68 7.54 1.11 -9.88
CA SER A 68 8.45 -0.01 -10.06
C SER A 68 8.62 -0.85 -8.78
N LEU A 69 8.40 -0.26 -7.61
CA LEU A 69 8.38 -0.96 -6.31
C LEU A 69 7.19 -1.92 -6.16
N GLY A 70 6.25 -1.94 -7.11
CA GLY A 70 5.07 -2.80 -7.07
C GLY A 70 5.40 -4.29 -7.08
N ASN A 71 6.48 -4.69 -7.74
CA ASN A 71 6.92 -6.10 -7.77
C ASN A 71 7.25 -6.64 -6.36
N GLN A 72 7.87 -5.82 -5.50
CA GLN A 72 8.22 -6.20 -4.13
C GLN A 72 6.99 -6.51 -3.28
N LEU A 73 5.85 -5.87 -3.58
CA LEU A 73 4.59 -6.12 -2.88
C LEU A 73 4.10 -7.56 -3.11
N LEU A 74 4.37 -8.17 -4.27
CA LEU A 74 3.93 -9.53 -4.59
C LEU A 74 4.56 -10.61 -3.71
N ALA A 75 5.62 -10.29 -2.96
CA ALA A 75 6.22 -11.18 -1.97
C ALA A 75 5.30 -11.45 -0.77
N ALA A 76 4.27 -10.64 -0.55
CA ALA A 76 3.26 -10.88 0.49
C ALA A 76 2.06 -11.65 -0.09
N PRO A 77 1.84 -12.93 0.31
CA PRO A 77 0.68 -13.71 -0.13
C PRO A 77 -0.65 -13.09 0.35
N GLU A 78 -0.64 -12.35 1.46
CA GLU A 78 -1.81 -11.76 2.14
C GLU A 78 -2.37 -10.52 1.46
N ILE A 79 -1.71 -10.00 0.41
CA ILE A 79 -2.23 -8.86 -0.35
C ILE A 79 -3.58 -9.24 -0.99
N PRO A 80 -4.63 -8.41 -0.82
CA PRO A 80 -5.94 -8.67 -1.40
C PRO A 80 -5.89 -8.84 -2.93
N ASP A 81 -6.69 -9.75 -3.48
CA ASP A 81 -6.64 -10.12 -4.91
C ASP A 81 -6.78 -8.93 -5.87
N ARG A 82 -7.61 -7.95 -5.50
CA ARG A 82 -7.77 -6.71 -6.28
C ARG A 82 -6.43 -5.99 -6.45
N TRP A 83 -5.62 -5.94 -5.40
CA TRP A 83 -4.29 -5.35 -5.45
C TRP A 83 -3.31 -6.25 -6.18
N ARG A 84 -3.33 -7.57 -5.90
CA ARG A 84 -2.48 -8.56 -6.57
C ARG A 84 -2.59 -8.49 -8.09
N ARG A 85 -3.81 -8.61 -8.63
CA ARG A 85 -4.07 -8.54 -10.08
C ARG A 85 -3.54 -7.26 -10.71
N ARG A 86 -3.73 -6.14 -10.02
CA ARG A 86 -3.23 -4.84 -10.50
C ARG A 86 -1.70 -4.82 -10.55
N LEU A 87 -1.04 -5.32 -9.51
CA LEU A 87 0.42 -5.35 -9.42
C LEU A 87 1.02 -6.29 -10.48
N GLU A 88 0.42 -7.45 -10.70
CA GLU A 88 0.82 -8.40 -11.75
C GLU A 88 0.74 -7.75 -13.14
N ASN A 89 -0.38 -7.09 -13.45
CA ASN A 89 -0.54 -6.37 -14.71
C ASN A 89 0.52 -5.26 -14.89
N GLU A 90 0.86 -4.54 -13.82
CA GLU A 90 1.89 -3.50 -13.87
C GLU A 90 3.28 -4.09 -14.12
N VAL A 91 3.63 -5.22 -13.50
CA VAL A 91 4.90 -5.92 -13.73
C VAL A 91 5.03 -6.38 -15.18
N LEU A 92 3.97 -6.98 -15.73
CA LEU A 92 3.92 -7.42 -17.13
C LEU A 92 4.14 -6.24 -18.09
N SER A 93 3.43 -5.12 -17.88
CA SER A 93 3.58 -3.92 -18.72
C SER A 93 4.98 -3.30 -18.65
N HIS A 94 5.66 -3.33 -17.49
CA HIS A 94 7.03 -2.81 -17.38
C HIS A 94 8.07 -3.74 -18.02
N HIS A 95 7.81 -5.05 -18.06
CA HIS A 95 8.66 -6.00 -18.75
C HIS A 95 8.63 -5.76 -20.27
N ASP A 96 7.44 -5.53 -20.84
CA ASP A 96 7.26 -5.28 -22.28
C ASP A 96 7.88 -3.96 -22.76
N LEU A 97 7.95 -2.94 -21.90
CA LEU A 97 8.61 -1.67 -22.24
C LEU A 97 10.14 -1.79 -22.24
N ARG A 98 10.72 -2.70 -21.44
CA ARG A 98 12.16 -2.95 -21.42
C ARG A 98 12.64 -3.79 -22.60
N THR A 99 11.83 -4.72 -23.08
CA THR A 99 12.18 -5.57 -24.24
C THR A 99 12.08 -4.84 -25.58
N ARG A 100 11.21 -3.83 -25.69
CA ARG A 100 11.06 -3.00 -26.92
C ARG A 100 12.10 -1.88 -27.06
N GLY A 101 12.86 -1.55 -26.03
CA GLY A 101 13.87 -0.49 -26.04
C GLY A 101 15.31 -0.95 -26.34
N SER A 102 15.50 -2.23 -26.69
CA SER A 102 16.81 -2.85 -26.93
C SER A 102 16.99 -3.35 -28.37
N SER A 103 16.30 -2.75 -29.34
CA SER A 103 16.50 -2.99 -30.78
C SER A 103 16.74 -1.68 -31.52
#